data_AF-A0A523VR74-F1
#
_entry.id   AF-A0A523VR74-F1
#
_cell.length_a   1.000
_cell.length_b   1.000
_cell.length_c   1.000
_cell.angle_alpha   90.00
_cell.angle_beta   90.00
_cell.angle_gamma   90.00
#
_symmetry.space_group_name_H-M   'P 1'
#
loop_
_entity.id
_entity.type
_entity.pdbx_description
1 polymer ?
#
loop_
_entity_poly.entity_id
_entity_poly.type
_entity_poly.pdbx_seq_one_letter_code
_entity_poly.pdbx_strand_id
1 'polypeptide(L)'
;MGEFTFLNPEQVKFWYDMLTKDTIMEDPKLTIKEHKEKVRCSKCSYEDGFKFVGKAALYTSMPTLQCPKCDNPFGIIWGKNCIIRSIKMII
;
A
#
# COMPACT_ATOMS: atom_id res chain seq x y z
N MET A 1 6.06 0.76 -1.66
CA MET A 1 4.74 1.04 -1.07
C MET A 1 3.74 0.11 -1.72
N GLY A 2 2.88 -0.52 -0.93
CA GLY A 2 1.82 -1.37 -1.48
C GLY A 2 0.53 -0.59 -1.69
N GLU A 3 -0.29 -0.98 -2.67
CA GLU A 3 -1.51 -0.24 -3.04
C GLU A 3 -2.55 -0.15 -1.91
N PHE A 4 -2.60 -1.16 -1.01
CA PHE A 4 -3.48 -1.14 0.17
C PHE A 4 -2.98 -0.28 1.33
N THR A 5 -1.87 0.44 1.20
CA THR A 5 -1.52 1.46 2.20
C THR A 5 -2.39 2.71 2.06
N PHE A 6 -3.06 2.92 0.92
CA PHE A 6 -3.86 4.11 0.61
C PHE A 6 -3.08 5.43 0.80
N LEU A 7 -1.76 5.38 0.64
CA LEU A 7 -0.88 6.54 0.74
C LEU A 7 -0.67 7.10 -0.66
N ASN A 8 -0.86 8.41 -0.82
CA ASN A 8 -0.47 9.10 -2.04
C ASN A 8 1.06 9.32 -2.04
N PRO A 9 1.82 8.80 -3.03
CA PRO A 9 3.27 8.98 -3.11
C PRO A 9 3.73 10.45 -3.09
N GLU A 10 2.95 11.36 -3.70
CA GLU A 10 3.28 12.79 -3.74
C GLU A 10 3.18 13.43 -2.35
N GLN A 11 2.18 13.03 -1.56
CA GLN A 11 2.02 13.49 -0.19
C GLN A 11 3.12 12.94 0.73
N VAL A 12 3.50 11.68 0.53
CA VAL A 12 4.64 11.08 1.25
C VAL A 12 5.93 11.85 0.95
N LYS A 13 6.15 12.21 -0.31
CA LYS A 13 7.30 13.04 -0.70
C LYS A 13 7.25 14.42 -0.05
N PHE A 14 6.09 15.09 -0.09
CA PHE A 14 5.92 16.39 0.55
C PHE A 14 6.21 16.35 2.05
N TRP A 15 5.66 15.36 2.78
CA TRP A 15 5.93 15.21 4.21
C TRP A 15 7.40 14.91 4.48
N TYR A 16 8.02 14.07 3.64
CA TYR A 16 9.44 13.78 3.74
C TYR A 16 10.26 15.07 3.62
N ASP A 17 10.07 15.86 2.56
CA ASP A 17 10.80 17.10 2.31
C ASP A 17 10.64 18.08 3.48
N MET A 18 9.43 18.20 4.03
CA MET A 18 9.15 19.06 5.20
C MET A 18 9.88 18.58 6.46
N LEU A 19 9.91 17.26 6.71
CA LEU A 19 10.52 16.67 7.91
C LEU A 19 12.05 16.65 7.86
N THR A 20 12.63 16.65 6.66
CA THR A 20 14.09 16.61 6.46
C THR A 20 14.73 17.98 6.35
N LYS A 21 13.94 19.05 6.30
CA LYS A 21 14.44 20.43 6.25
C LYS A 21 15.36 20.72 7.43
N ASP A 22 16.46 21.43 7.18
CA ASP A 22 17.47 21.80 8.18
C ASP A 22 18.14 20.57 8.85
N THR A 23 18.18 19.42 8.16
CA THR A 23 18.88 18.20 8.60
C THR A 23 19.94 17.75 7.61
N ILE A 24 20.81 16.80 7.98
CA ILE A 24 21.76 16.16 7.06
C ILE A 24 21.08 15.41 5.89
N MET A 25 19.75 15.22 5.98
CA MET A 25 18.93 14.58 4.97
C MET A 25 18.19 15.61 4.13
N GLU A 26 18.53 16.89 4.16
CA GLU A 26 17.94 17.89 3.28
C GLU A 26 18.33 17.61 1.81
N ASP A 27 17.35 17.69 0.90
CA ASP A 27 17.49 17.46 -0.55
C ASP A 27 17.98 16.06 -1.02
N PRO A 28 17.53 14.92 -0.44
CA PRO A 28 18.01 13.61 -0.85
C PRO A 28 17.15 13.05 -2.00
N LYS A 29 17.73 12.18 -2.83
CA LYS A 29 17.00 11.47 -3.88
C LYS A 29 16.07 10.41 -3.29
N LEU A 30 14.88 10.79 -2.82
CA LEU A 30 13.83 9.85 -2.41
C LEU A 30 13.21 9.17 -3.64
N THR A 31 13.30 7.84 -3.69
CA THR A 31 12.62 7.03 -4.71
C THR A 31 11.55 6.16 -4.06
N ILE A 32 10.29 6.43 -4.37
CA ILE A 32 9.15 5.61 -3.93
C ILE A 32 8.80 4.65 -5.07
N LYS A 33 8.84 3.35 -4.78
CA LYS A 33 8.38 2.31 -5.71
C LYS A 33 7.04 1.76 -5.23
N GLU A 34 6.02 1.89 -6.07
CA GLU A 34 4.72 1.25 -5.85
C GLU A 34 4.75 -0.20 -6.35
N HIS A 35 3.95 -1.03 -5.72
CA HIS A 35 3.89 -2.44 -6.01
C HIS A 35 2.44 -2.90 -5.88
N LYS A 36 2.02 -3.71 -6.85
CA LYS A 36 0.69 -4.30 -6.88
C LYS A 36 0.45 -5.16 -5.65
N GLU A 37 -0.76 -5.08 -5.15
CA GLU A 37 -1.30 -5.94 -4.12
C GLU A 37 -1.30 -7.41 -4.55
N LYS A 38 -1.26 -8.28 -3.55
CA LYS A 38 -1.49 -9.71 -3.73
C LYS A 38 -2.51 -10.16 -2.71
N VAL A 39 -3.58 -10.76 -3.21
CA VAL A 39 -4.64 -11.35 -2.40
C VAL A 39 -4.74 -12.83 -2.74
N ARG A 40 -5.08 -13.67 -1.77
CA ARG A 40 -5.38 -15.09 -2.01
C ARG A 40 -6.58 -15.51 -1.21
N CYS A 41 -7.52 -16.18 -1.88
CA CYS A 41 -8.63 -16.79 -1.18
C CYS A 41 -8.14 -18.04 -0.43
N SER A 42 -8.38 -18.09 0.87
CA SER A 42 -7.99 -19.23 1.71
C SER A 42 -8.77 -20.52 1.40
N LYS A 43 -9.92 -20.42 0.72
CA LYS A 43 -10.80 -21.57 0.43
C LYS A 43 -10.62 -22.19 -0.95
N CYS A 44 -10.41 -21.37 -1.99
CA CYS A 44 -10.31 -21.86 -3.37
C CYS A 44 -8.99 -21.53 -4.06
N SER A 45 -8.02 -20.96 -3.33
CA SER A 45 -6.67 -20.63 -3.82
C SER A 45 -6.63 -19.67 -5.02
N TYR A 46 -7.71 -18.92 -5.25
CA TYR A 46 -7.76 -17.89 -6.28
C TYR A 46 -6.92 -16.67 -5.87
N GLU A 47 -6.12 -16.14 -6.80
CA GLU A 47 -5.06 -15.15 -6.49
C GLU A 47 -5.16 -13.81 -7.24
N ASP A 48 -6.14 -13.63 -8.12
CA ASP A 48 -6.11 -12.51 -9.07
C ASP A 48 -7.42 -11.71 -9.07
N GLY A 49 -7.33 -10.40 -8.86
CA GLY A 49 -8.50 -9.52 -8.86
C GLY A 49 -9.50 -9.81 -7.72
N PHE A 50 -10.07 -8.76 -7.16
CA PHE A 50 -11.06 -8.87 -6.10
C PHE A 50 -12.25 -7.96 -6.39
N LYS A 51 -13.42 -8.38 -5.92
CA LYS A 51 -14.61 -7.53 -5.97
C LYS A 51 -14.67 -6.70 -4.69
N PHE A 52 -14.70 -5.39 -4.85
CA PHE A 52 -15.07 -4.48 -3.77
C PHE A 52 -16.58 -4.60 -3.53
N VAL A 53 -16.97 -5.01 -2.32
CA VAL A 53 -18.36 -4.99 -1.88
C VAL A 53 -18.54 -3.84 -0.89
N GLY A 54 -19.32 -2.84 -1.30
CA GLY A 54 -19.64 -1.67 -0.48
C GLY A 54 -19.21 -0.34 -1.10
N LYS A 55 -20.04 0.21 -2.00
CA LYS A 55 -19.83 1.56 -2.57
C LYS A 55 -20.02 2.70 -1.55
N ALA A 56 -20.68 2.46 -0.42
CA ALA A 56 -21.15 3.50 0.50
C ALA A 56 -20.30 3.70 1.76
N ALA A 57 -19.33 2.81 2.04
CA ALA A 57 -18.64 2.78 3.34
C ALA A 57 -17.13 3.01 3.27
N LEU A 58 -16.59 3.46 2.12
CA LEU A 58 -15.17 3.76 1.95
C LEU A 58 -14.62 4.79 2.96
N TYR A 59 -15.49 5.57 3.60
CA TYR A 59 -15.12 6.57 4.62
C TYR A 59 -15.46 6.16 6.07
N THR A 60 -16.18 5.07 6.29
CA THR A 60 -16.70 4.67 7.62
C THR A 60 -16.32 3.25 8.05
N SER A 61 -15.96 2.36 7.12
CA SER A 61 -15.52 1.00 7.45
C SER A 61 -14.62 0.41 6.37
N MET A 62 -13.70 -0.48 6.77
CA MET A 62 -12.79 -1.15 5.83
C MET A 62 -13.61 -2.04 4.88
N PRO A 63 -13.55 -1.82 3.54
CA PRO A 63 -14.34 -2.61 2.61
C PRO A 63 -13.92 -4.09 2.68
N THR A 64 -14.91 -4.98 2.64
CA THR A 64 -14.64 -6.42 2.62
C THR A 64 -14.29 -6.84 1.20
N LEU A 65 -13.10 -7.42 1.02
CA LEU A 65 -12.66 -7.98 -0.26
C LEU A 65 -13.19 -9.41 -0.37
N GLN A 66 -14.09 -9.68 -1.31
CA GLN A 66 -14.67 -11.01 -1.49
C GLN A 66 -14.13 -11.72 -2.73
N CYS A 67 -13.93 -13.03 -2.60
CA CYS A 67 -13.52 -13.91 -3.69
C CYS A 67 -14.65 -14.03 -4.72
N PRO A 68 -14.43 -13.69 -6.00
CA PRO A 68 -15.48 -13.76 -7.02
C PRO A 68 -15.91 -15.19 -7.36
N LYS A 69 -15.18 -16.22 -6.90
CA LYS A 69 -15.47 -17.64 -7.18
C LYS A 69 -16.27 -18.34 -6.09
N CYS A 70 -16.14 -17.92 -4.83
CA CYS A 70 -16.72 -18.66 -3.70
C CYS A 70 -17.21 -17.78 -2.55
N ASP A 71 -17.23 -16.46 -2.76
CA ASP A 71 -17.70 -15.40 -1.85
C ASP A 71 -17.02 -15.34 -0.47
N ASN A 72 -16.01 -16.17 -0.24
CA ASN A 72 -15.18 -16.09 0.96
C ASN A 72 -14.33 -14.80 0.96
N PRO A 73 -14.08 -14.22 2.15
CA PRO A 73 -13.15 -13.10 2.28
C PRO A 73 -11.75 -13.45 1.77
N PHE A 74 -11.12 -12.52 1.06
CA PHE A 74 -9.72 -12.62 0.67
C PHE A 74 -8.79 -12.39 1.87
N GLY A 75 -7.73 -13.19 1.96
CA GLY A 75 -6.56 -12.83 2.75
C GLY A 75 -5.64 -11.93 1.95
N ILE A 76 -5.11 -10.86 2.56
CA ILE A 76 -4.10 -10.01 1.94
C ILE A 76 -2.73 -10.63 2.20
N ILE A 77 -2.03 -11.03 1.14
CA ILE A 77 -0.66 -11.55 1.21
C ILE A 77 0.33 -10.39 1.20
N TRP A 78 0.07 -9.38 0.37
CA TRP A 78 0.98 -8.25 0.17
C TRP A 78 0.20 -7.02 -0.27
N GLY A 79 0.69 -5.82 0.04
CA GLY A 79 0.07 -4.56 -0.38
C GLY A 79 -0.24 -3.60 0.76
N LYS A 80 -0.23 -4.06 2.02
CA LYS A 80 -0.46 -3.22 3.21
C LYS A 80 0.81 -2.61 3.79
N ASN A 81 1.97 -2.87 3.19
CA ASN A 81 3.25 -2.51 3.76
C ASN A 81 3.86 -1.29 3.06
N CYS A 82 4.37 -0.35 3.86
CA CYS A 82 5.33 0.67 3.44
C CYS A 82 6.65 0.37 4.14
N ILE A 83 7.71 0.09 3.38
CA ILE A 83 8.99 -0.39 3.91
C ILE A 83 10.11 0.41 3.24
N ILE A 84 11.06 0.88 4.04
CA ILE A 84 12.32 1.44 3.54
C ILE A 84 13.18 0.29 3.03
N ARG A 85 13.42 0.24 1.72
CA ARG A 85 14.20 -0.85 1.09
C ARG A 85 15.71 -0.67 1.22
N SER A 86 16.18 0.56 1.21
CA SER A 86 17.61 0.89 1.23
C SER A 86 17.81 2.34 1.62
N ILE A 87 18.88 2.61 2.36
CA ILE A 87 19.37 3.96 2.63
C ILE A 87 20.82 3.98 2.17
N LYS A 88 21.19 5.01 1.40
CA LYS A 88 22.57 5.25 0.99
C LYS A 88 22.99 6.62 1.54
N MET A 89 24.06 6.62 2.31
CA MET A 89 24.68 7.84 2.83
C MET A 89 26.04 7.98 2.16
N ILE A 90 26.35 9.17 1.67
CA ILE A 90 27.66 9.53 1.14
C ILE A 90 28.15 10.64 2.05
N ILE A 91 29.26 10.40 2.74
CA ILE A 91 29.91 11.33 3.66
C ILE A 91 31.21 11.78 3.01
#